data_AF-A0A357Z8W1-F1
#
_entry.id   AF-A0A357Z8W1-F1
#
_cell.length_a   1.000
_cell.length_b   1.000
_cell.length_c   1.000
_cell.angle_alpha   90.00
_cell.angle_beta   90.00
_cell.angle_gamma   90.00
#
_symmetry.space_group_name_H-M   'P 1'
#
loop_
_entity.id
_entity.type
_entity.pdbx_description
1 polymer ?
#
loop_
_entity_poly.entity_id
_entity_poly.type
_entity_poly.pdbx_seq_one_letter_code
_entity_poly.pdbx_strand_id
1 'polypeptide(L)' 'MMKFLNSIYGSYIKVFLSAVLTMIIAKGNIYLITLEECISAGVISILPIIINYLNPNDKRYGKQK' A
#
# COMPACT_ATOMS: atom_id res chain seq x y z
N MET A 1 7.05 -20.99 -3.14
CA MET A 1 6.93 -19.96 -4.19
C MET A 1 6.44 -18.65 -3.57
N MET A 2 7.29 -17.62 -3.64
CA MET A 2 7.14 -16.22 -3.21
C MET A 2 6.06 -15.85 -2.18
N LYS A 3 6.39 -15.96 -0.89
CA LYS A 3 5.67 -15.25 0.20
C LYS A 3 5.98 -13.75 0.26
N PHE A 4 6.77 -13.21 -0.68
CA PHE A 4 7.16 -11.80 -0.69
C PHE A 4 5.94 -10.88 -0.76
N LEU A 5 5.00 -11.15 -1.66
CA LEU A 5 3.76 -10.38 -1.78
C LEU A 5 2.85 -10.45 -0.55
N ASN A 6 3.05 -11.44 0.33
CA ASN A 6 2.29 -11.58 1.57
C ASN A 6 3.05 -11.06 2.81
N SER A 7 4.26 -10.55 2.62
CA SER A 7 5.01 -9.85 3.67
C SER A 7 4.48 -8.43 3.89
N ILE A 8 4.96 -7.77 4.94
CA ILE A 8 4.67 -6.36 5.23
C ILE A 8 5.03 -5.48 4.03
N TYR A 9 6.27 -5.61 3.55
CA TYR A 9 6.79 -4.84 2.42
C TYR A 9 6.05 -5.16 1.11
N GLY A 10 5.75 -6.43 0.83
CA GLY A 10 5.00 -6.80 -0.37
C GLY A 10 3.54 -6.35 -0.32
N SER A 11 2.94 -6.30 0.86
CA SER A 11 1.59 -5.76 1.06
C SER A 11 1.58 -4.24 0.88
N TYR A 12 2.58 -3.54 1.44
CA TYR A 12 2.81 -2.11 1.21
C TYR A 12 2.92 -1.78 -0.27
N ILE A 13 3.82 -2.47 -0.99
CA ILE A 13 4.07 -2.23 -2.42
C ILE A 13 2.80 -2.44 -3.24
N LYS A 14 1.97 -3.45 -2.91
CA LYS A 14 0.69 -3.65 -3.60
C LYS A 14 -0.26 -2.46 -3.42
N VAL A 15 -0.44 -1.99 -2.18
CA VAL A 15 -1.30 -0.82 -1.91
C VAL A 15 -0.77 0.42 -2.63
N PHE A 16 0.55 0.63 -2.57
CA PHE A 16 1.21 1.74 -3.26
C PHE A 16 0.98 1.72 -4.77
N LEU A 17 1.25 0.58 -5.41
CA LEU A 17 1.03 0.44 -6.85
C LEU A 17 -0.45 0.59 -7.21
N SER A 18 -1.37 0.06 -6.40
CA SER A 18 -2.80 0.27 -6.60
C SER A 18 -3.18 1.74 -6.54
N ALA A 19 -2.68 2.50 -5.55
CA ALA A 19 -2.95 3.93 -5.44
C ALA A 19 -2.41 4.72 -6.64
N VAL A 20 -1.19 4.42 -7.09
CA VAL A 20 -0.61 5.03 -8.30
C VAL A 20 -1.45 4.71 -9.53
N LEU A 21 -1.85 3.45 -9.74
CA LEU A 21 -2.70 3.06 -10.86
C LEU A 21 -4.06 3.78 -10.82
N THR A 22 -4.67 3.93 -9.64
CA THR A 22 -5.91 4.69 -9.49
C THR A 22 -5.72 6.15 -9.89
N MET A 23 -4.60 6.79 -9.53
CA MET A 23 -4.29 8.14 -9.98
C MET A 23 -4.09 8.23 -11.50
N ILE A 24 -3.44 7.23 -12.12
CA ILE A 24 -3.27 7.18 -13.58
C ILE A 24 -4.65 7.16 -14.26
N ILE A 25 -5.55 6.30 -13.77
CA ILE A 25 -6.91 6.20 -14.29
C ILE A 25 -7.68 7.50 -14.08
N ALA A 26 -7.59 8.11 -12.89
CA ALA A 26 -8.29 9.35 -12.57
C ALA A 26 -7.83 10.54 -13.43
N LYS A 27 -6.55 10.59 -13.80
CA LYS A 27 -5.99 11.62 -14.70
C LYS A 27 -6.15 11.29 -16.18
N GLY A 28 -6.38 10.02 -16.52
CA GLY A 28 -6.47 9.54 -17.89
C GLY A 28 -5.14 9.43 -18.64
N ASN A 29 -4.01 9.82 -18.02
CA ASN A 29 -2.69 9.74 -18.63
C ASN A 29 -1.59 9.60 -17.56
N ILE A 30 -0.71 8.62 -17.74
CA ILE A 30 0.41 8.33 -16.83
C ILE A 30 1.43 9.47 -16.73
N TYR A 31 1.66 10.22 -17.81
CA TYR A 31 2.64 11.32 -17.85
C TYR A 31 2.18 12.55 -17.07
N LEU A 32 0.93 12.60 -16.61
CA LEU A 32 0.40 13.67 -15.76
C LEU A 32 0.63 13.40 -14.27
N ILE A 33 1.22 12.26 -13.92
CA ILE A 33 1.59 11.97 -12.54
C ILE A 33 2.91 12.64 -12.22
N THR A 34 2.89 13.42 -11.14
CA THR A 34 4.05 14.11 -10.60
C THR A 34 4.77 13.25 -9.56
N LEU A 35 6.02 13.61 -9.26
CA LEU A 35 6.80 12.92 -8.23
C LEU A 35 6.17 13.13 -6.84
N GLU A 36 5.63 14.32 -6.57
CA GLU A 36 4.94 14.68 -5.34
C GLU A 36 3.70 13.80 -5.11
N GLU A 37 2.95 13.50 -6.17
CA GLU A 37 1.81 12.59 -6.11
C GLU A 37 2.24 11.16 -5.83
N CYS A 38 3.35 10.70 -6.43
CA CYS A 38 3.92 9.39 -6.11
C CYS A 38 4.37 9.30 -4.64
N ILE A 39 5.04 10.33 -4.13
CA ILE A 39 5.46 10.37 -2.72
C ILE A 39 4.23 10.37 -1.81
N SER A 40 3.22 11.17 -2.12
CA SER A 40 1.95 11.23 -1.38
C SER A 40 1.25 9.87 -1.36
N ALA A 41 1.16 9.20 -2.51
CA ALA A 41 0.62 7.84 -2.59
C ALA A 41 1.44 6.84 -1.75
N GLY A 42 2.76 6.97 -1.70
CA GLY A 42 3.62 6.18 -0.83
C GLY A 42 3.26 6.34 0.65
N VAL A 43 3.20 7.58 1.13
CA VAL A 43 2.83 7.89 2.52
C VAL A 43 1.43 7.39 2.86
N ILE A 44 0.45 7.64 2.00
CA ILE A 44 -0.94 7.21 2.20
C ILE A 44 -1.04 5.67 2.22
N SER A 45 -0.21 4.97 1.45
CA SER A 45 -0.20 3.51 1.39
C SER A 45 0.33 2.81 2.65
N ILE A 46 0.88 3.56 3.59
CA ILE A 46 1.23 3.07 4.93
C ILE A 46 -0.03 2.90 5.80
N LEU A 47 -1.11 3.65 5.51
CA LEU A 47 -2.31 3.69 6.34
C LEU A 47 -2.91 2.31 6.64
N PRO A 48 -3.04 1.37 5.66
CA PRO A 48 -3.54 0.02 5.95
C PRO A 48 -2.62 -0.77 6.88
N ILE A 49 -1.31 -0.53 6.87
CA ILE A 49 -0.35 -1.17 7.79
C ILE A 49 -0.58 -0.67 9.20
N ILE A 50 -0.77 0.64 9.37
CA ILE A 50 -1.09 1.24 10.68
C ILE A 50 -2.42 0.68 11.19
N ILE A 51 -3.45 0.62 10.34
CA ILE A 51 -4.76 0.06 10.69
C ILE A 51 -4.62 -1.41 11.12
N ASN A 52 -3.85 -2.22 10.38
CA ASN A 52 -3.64 -3.61 10.73
C ASN A 52 -2.81 -3.78 12.02
N TYR A 53 -1.85 -2.90 12.26
CA TYR A 53 -1.06 -2.89 13.50
C TYR A 53 -1.92 -2.54 14.72
N LEU A 54 -2.82 -1.57 14.57
CA LEU A 54 -3.76 -1.17 15.63
C LEU A 54 -4.90 -2.18 15.82
N ASN A 55 -5.12 -3.10 14.87
CA ASN A 55 -6.14 -4.13 14.98
C ASN A 55 -5.61 -5.35 15.75
N PRO A 56 -6.01 -5.53 17.02
CA PRO A 56 -5.53 -6.64 17.85
C PRO A 56 -5.97 -8.02 17.35
N ASN A 57 -6.98 -8.08 16.47
CA ASN A 57 -7.54 -9.30 15.90
C ASN A 57 -6.94 -9.66 14.53
N ASP A 58 -6.01 -8.87 14.01
CA ASP A 58 -5.37 -9.16 12.72
C ASP A 58 -4.47 -10.40 12.84
N LYS A 59 -4.75 -11.45 12.07
CA LYS A 59 -4.00 -12.72 12.14
C LYS A 59 -2.56 -12.63 11.61
N ARG A 60 -2.20 -11.54 10.92
CA ARG A 60 -0.87 -11.32 10.34
C ARG A 60 0.04 -10.47 11.25
N TYR A 61 -0.54 -9.56 12.05
CA TYR A 61 0.20 -8.63 12.91
C TYR A 61 -0.16 -8.70 14.40
N GLY A 62 -1.33 -9.25 14.75
CA GLY A 62 -1.73 -9.51 16.13
C GLY A 62 -0.91 -10.63 16.77
N LYS A 63 -0.90 -10.68 18.11
CA LYS A 63 -0.19 -11.72 18.88
C LYS A 63 -0.69 -13.10 18.42
N GLN A 64 0.16 -13.82 17.69
CA GLN A 64 -0.01 -15.25 17.49
C GLN A 64 0.04 -15.87 18.89
N LYS A 65 -1.09 -16.42 19.34
CA LYS A 65 -1.08 -17.36 20.47
C LYS A 65 -0.29 -18.59 20.08
#